data_AF-A0A0P9F1F4-F1
#
_entry.id   AF-A0A0P9F1F4-F1
#
_cell.length_a   1.000
_cell.length_b   1.000
_cell.length_c   1.000
_cell.angle_alpha   90.00
_cell.angle_beta   90.00
_cell.angle_gamma   90.00
#
_symmetry.space_group_name_H-M   'P 1'
#
loop_
_entity.id
_entity.type
_entity.pdbx_description
1 polymer ?
#
loop_
_entity_poly.entity_id
_entity_poly.type
_entity_poly.pdbx_seq_one_letter_code
_entity_poly.pdbx_strand_id
1 'polypeptide(L)'
;MDAPAPEFPGFRPDVLAALDVPGVNERWAAVQEQLHPALLALAEQLRAEGMRRFPRAWPLYELSFRSLRFVNRGPNQRAPIDSYHVAFDRPPRGCGLLVAVSGAERQIVVALQISVRQRKDDMRRVWEAGRALWLPLVQQVSEVRFAEGRARGREAQTDGSETWMDRYLGTRGSAYLLAGFAYSWDDARVAQPEFARQIIDDALALFPLNEALMEQAEELDPFSAAMLRERRAPYVPPALPPIETIVERIHARGFAIADSLIRAYHVALQTKPLVILPGISGTGKTRLTRLYADAVLPAPSPGNDHYLLVAVQPDWHNARDLLGYYNALTNKFHPTPFLRFLLRAAADPA
;
A
#
# COMPACT_ATOMS: atom_id res chain seq x y z
N MET A 1 26.54 7.52 -6.49
CA MET A 1 26.00 8.65 -7.28
C MET A 1 24.51 8.40 -7.37
N ASP A 2 23.72 9.02 -6.49
CA ASP A 2 22.27 8.93 -6.59
C ASP A 2 21.84 9.71 -7.84
N ALA A 3 21.09 9.04 -8.72
CA ALA A 3 20.47 9.72 -9.84
C ALA A 3 19.54 10.83 -9.28
N PRO A 4 19.50 12.02 -9.91
CA PRO A 4 18.56 13.06 -9.48
C PRO A 4 17.14 12.49 -9.50
N ALA A 5 16.38 12.75 -8.44
CA ALA A 5 14.99 12.31 -8.36
C ALA A 5 14.23 12.85 -9.58
N PRO A 6 13.37 12.04 -10.22
CA PRO A 6 12.63 12.47 -11.39
C PRO A 6 11.76 13.68 -11.02
N GLU A 7 11.85 14.72 -11.84
CA GLU A 7 11.06 15.95 -11.68
C GLU A 7 9.63 15.72 -12.17
N PHE A 8 8.64 16.24 -11.44
CA PHE A 8 7.24 16.13 -11.83
C PHE A 8 6.98 16.94 -13.11
N PRO A 9 6.52 16.31 -14.21
CA PRO A 9 6.38 17.00 -15.49
C PRO A 9 5.09 17.83 -15.62
N GLY A 10 4.25 17.87 -14.58
CA GLY A 10 2.85 18.29 -14.70
C GLY A 10 1.93 17.16 -15.16
N PHE A 11 0.63 17.29 -14.92
CA PHE A 11 -0.37 16.41 -15.51
C PHE A 11 -0.72 16.89 -16.91
N ARG A 12 0.27 16.78 -17.81
CA ARG A 12 0.11 17.20 -19.20
C ARG A 12 -0.99 16.39 -19.90
N PRO A 13 -1.59 16.93 -20.99
CA PRO A 13 -2.65 16.24 -21.72
C PRO A 13 -2.29 14.82 -22.17
N ASP A 14 -1.04 14.57 -22.57
CA ASP A 14 -0.55 13.25 -22.95
C ASP A 14 -0.48 12.29 -21.75
N VAL A 15 0.00 12.77 -20.60
CA VAL A 15 0.02 11.98 -19.34
C VAL A 15 -1.39 11.57 -18.92
N LEU A 16 -2.35 12.49 -19.02
CA LEU A 16 -3.75 12.26 -18.66
C LEU A 16 -4.47 11.34 -19.65
N ALA A 17 -4.15 11.46 -20.95
CA ALA A 17 -4.71 10.62 -22.01
C ALA A 17 -4.42 9.13 -21.82
N ALA A 18 -3.45 8.75 -20.97
CA ALA A 18 -3.22 7.38 -20.56
C ALA A 18 -4.47 6.69 -20.00
N LEU A 19 -5.38 7.43 -19.34
CA LEU A 19 -6.65 6.91 -18.82
C LEU A 19 -7.77 6.87 -19.87
N ASP A 20 -7.59 7.50 -21.03
CA ASP A 20 -8.54 7.48 -22.14
C ASP A 20 -8.27 6.35 -23.15
N VAL A 21 -7.08 5.72 -23.07
CA VAL A 21 -6.69 4.62 -23.97
C VAL A 21 -7.75 3.50 -23.93
N PRO A 22 -8.28 3.05 -25.08
CA PRO A 22 -9.24 1.96 -25.12
C PRO A 22 -8.54 0.62 -24.85
N GLY A 23 -9.25 -0.31 -24.22
CA GLY A 23 -8.71 -1.64 -23.90
C GLY A 23 -8.11 -1.73 -22.50
N VAL A 24 -8.22 -2.91 -21.88
CA VAL A 24 -7.84 -3.11 -20.47
C VAL A 24 -6.33 -3.12 -20.31
N ASN A 25 -5.64 -3.87 -21.17
CA ASN A 25 -4.19 -4.06 -21.07
C ASN A 25 -3.46 -2.84 -21.63
N GLU A 26 -3.99 -2.26 -22.69
CA GLU A 26 -3.48 -1.08 -23.38
C GLU A 26 -3.56 0.15 -22.46
N ARG A 27 -4.71 0.37 -21.81
CA ARG A 27 -4.85 1.43 -20.81
C ARG A 27 -3.92 1.22 -19.63
N TRP A 28 -3.81 -0.01 -19.13
CA TRP A 28 -2.88 -0.31 -18.05
C TRP A 28 -1.43 -0.02 -18.44
N ALA A 29 -1.01 -0.45 -19.62
CA ALA A 29 0.32 -0.18 -20.15
C ALA A 29 0.59 1.32 -20.28
N ALA A 30 -0.35 2.08 -20.87
CA ALA A 30 -0.24 3.53 -20.98
C ALA A 30 -0.14 4.22 -19.61
N VAL A 31 -0.93 3.77 -18.62
CA VAL A 31 -0.83 4.28 -17.24
C VAL A 31 0.54 3.97 -16.64
N GLN A 32 1.10 2.78 -16.86
CA GLN A 32 2.43 2.43 -16.34
C GLN A 32 3.56 3.21 -17.04
N GLU A 33 3.41 3.50 -18.32
CA GLU A 33 4.42 4.21 -19.13
C GLU A 33 4.39 5.73 -18.92
N GLN A 34 3.21 6.31 -18.74
CA GLN A 34 3.02 7.77 -18.77
C GLN A 34 2.58 8.34 -17.43
N LEU A 35 1.46 7.85 -16.87
CA LEU A 35 0.86 8.41 -15.66
C LEU A 35 1.61 8.03 -14.37
N HIS A 36 2.05 6.78 -14.26
CA HIS A 36 2.73 6.28 -13.07
C HIS A 36 4.05 7.01 -12.80
N PRO A 37 4.95 7.23 -13.78
CA PRO A 37 6.18 7.99 -13.54
C PRO A 37 5.93 9.43 -13.08
N ALA A 38 4.92 10.12 -13.67
CA ALA A 38 4.54 11.45 -13.23
C ALA A 38 4.01 11.45 -11.79
N LEU A 39 3.12 10.52 -11.45
CA LEU A 39 2.56 10.42 -10.10
C LEU A 39 3.62 10.00 -9.06
N LEU A 40 4.61 9.19 -9.46
CA LEU A 40 5.76 8.83 -8.63
C LEU A 40 6.67 10.02 -8.34
N ALA A 41 6.99 10.82 -9.36
CA ALA A 41 7.77 12.05 -9.19
C ALA A 41 7.08 13.02 -8.22
N LEU A 42 5.77 13.24 -8.39
CA LEU A 42 4.96 14.04 -7.48
C LEU A 42 4.98 13.48 -6.05
N ALA A 43 4.82 12.17 -5.90
CA ALA A 43 4.76 11.52 -4.60
C ALA A 43 6.11 11.60 -3.86
N GLU A 44 7.24 11.52 -4.57
CA GLU A 44 8.57 11.72 -3.98
C GLU A 44 8.79 13.17 -3.54
N GLN A 45 8.33 14.16 -4.32
CA GLN A 45 8.38 15.57 -3.91
C GLN A 45 7.50 15.82 -2.67
N LEU A 46 6.28 15.28 -2.65
CA LEU A 46 5.39 15.33 -1.48
C LEU A 46 6.03 14.65 -0.27
N ARG A 47 6.68 13.49 -0.45
CA ARG A 47 7.39 12.79 0.62
C ARG A 47 8.53 13.64 1.18
N ALA A 48 9.33 14.28 0.33
CA ALA A 48 10.41 15.14 0.76
C ALA A 48 9.90 16.34 1.57
N GLU A 49 8.83 17.00 1.10
CA GLU A 49 8.25 18.15 1.79
C GLU A 49 7.53 17.75 3.08
N GLY A 50 6.85 16.61 3.09
CA GLY A 50 6.23 16.04 4.29
C GLY A 50 7.26 15.69 5.36
N MET A 51 8.40 15.10 4.98
CA MET A 51 9.53 14.87 5.89
C MET A 51 10.10 16.18 6.45
N ARG A 52 10.09 17.26 5.66
CA ARG A 52 10.58 18.58 6.08
C ARG A 52 9.63 19.28 7.05
N ARG A 53 8.32 19.28 6.77
CA ARG A 53 7.29 19.96 7.59
C ARG A 53 6.89 19.16 8.83
N PHE A 54 6.85 17.83 8.73
CA PHE A 54 6.37 16.92 9.78
C PHE A 54 7.38 15.78 10.05
N PRO A 55 8.63 16.08 10.47
CA PRO A 55 9.71 15.10 10.57
C PRO A 55 9.46 13.96 11.57
N ARG A 56 8.51 14.12 12.49
CA ARG A 56 8.15 13.10 13.48
C ARG A 56 6.99 12.21 13.04
N ALA A 57 5.99 12.79 12.38
CA ALA A 57 4.75 12.08 12.01
C ALA A 57 4.82 11.47 10.61
N TRP A 58 5.38 12.19 9.63
CA TRP A 58 5.44 11.74 8.23
C TRP A 58 6.15 10.38 8.02
N PRO A 59 7.26 10.06 8.73
CA PRO A 59 7.92 8.75 8.57
C PRO A 59 7.05 7.54 8.93
N LEU A 60 5.92 7.75 9.60
CA LEU A 60 4.98 6.69 9.99
C LEU A 60 4.07 6.28 8.82
N TYR A 61 4.03 7.06 7.74
CA TYR A 61 3.16 6.81 6.59
C TYR A 61 3.87 6.04 5.48
N GLU A 62 3.15 5.06 4.95
CA GLU A 62 3.56 4.24 3.83
C GLU A 62 2.92 4.77 2.53
N LEU A 63 3.70 4.77 1.47
CA LEU A 63 3.26 5.15 0.13
C LEU A 63 2.84 3.89 -0.62
N SER A 64 1.63 3.92 -1.20
CA SER A 64 1.15 2.83 -2.07
C SER A 64 0.42 3.36 -3.31
N PHE A 65 0.69 2.77 -4.47
CA PHE A 65 -0.06 3.05 -5.69
C PHE A 65 -1.21 2.07 -5.85
N ARG A 66 -2.36 2.58 -6.28
CA ARG A 66 -3.61 1.83 -6.34
C ARG A 66 -4.44 2.27 -7.53
N SER A 67 -5.28 1.37 -8.01
CA SER A 67 -6.42 1.67 -8.88
C SER A 67 -7.69 1.19 -8.18
N LEU A 68 -8.83 1.84 -8.43
CA LEU A 68 -10.10 1.29 -7.95
C LEU A 68 -10.26 -0.13 -8.50
N ARG A 69 -10.58 -1.07 -7.60
CA ARG A 69 -10.71 -2.48 -7.96
C ARG A 69 -11.74 -2.63 -9.08
N PHE A 70 -11.37 -3.47 -10.05
CA PHE A 70 -12.18 -3.96 -11.15
C PHE A 70 -13.70 -3.97 -10.90
N VAL A 71 -14.45 -3.21 -11.70
CA VAL A 71 -15.92 -3.35 -11.76
C VAL A 71 -16.24 -4.54 -12.66
N ASN A 72 -16.61 -5.66 -12.05
CA ASN A 72 -17.02 -6.85 -12.78
C ASN A 72 -18.42 -6.66 -13.38
N ARG A 73 -18.51 -6.49 -14.71
CA ARG A 73 -19.78 -6.35 -15.44
C ARG A 73 -20.32 -7.68 -15.98
N GLY A 74 -19.87 -8.81 -15.43
CA GLY A 74 -20.35 -10.14 -15.79
C GLY A 74 -19.24 -11.09 -16.24
N PRO A 75 -19.58 -12.35 -16.59
CA PRO A 75 -18.59 -13.33 -17.02
C PRO A 75 -17.86 -12.86 -18.30
N ASN A 76 -16.53 -12.87 -18.25
CA ASN A 76 -15.60 -12.53 -19.34
C ASN A 76 -15.50 -11.07 -19.83
N GLN A 77 -16.12 -10.08 -19.19
CA GLN A 77 -15.93 -8.68 -19.57
C GLN A 77 -15.15 -7.91 -18.50
N ARG A 78 -13.91 -7.53 -18.85
CA ARG A 78 -13.10 -6.63 -18.03
C ARG A 78 -13.24 -5.19 -18.52
N ALA A 79 -13.66 -4.27 -17.64
CA ALA A 79 -13.62 -2.85 -17.91
C ALA A 79 -12.19 -2.32 -17.65
N PRO A 80 -11.68 -1.41 -18.49
CA PRO A 80 -10.43 -0.69 -18.21
C PRO A 80 -10.55 0.13 -16.91
N ILE A 81 -9.41 0.48 -16.29
CA ILE A 81 -9.42 1.32 -15.10
C ILE A 81 -9.83 2.76 -15.43
N ASP A 82 -10.59 3.39 -14.55
CA ASP A 82 -11.05 4.78 -14.72
C ASP A 82 -10.28 5.77 -13.84
N SER A 83 -9.45 5.26 -12.92
CA SER A 83 -8.64 6.08 -12.03
C SER A 83 -7.37 5.38 -11.58
N TYR A 84 -6.36 6.19 -11.25
CA TYR A 84 -5.10 5.76 -10.67
C TYR A 84 -4.70 6.74 -9.57
N HIS A 85 -4.24 6.24 -8.43
CA HIS A 85 -3.93 7.07 -7.27
C HIS A 85 -2.72 6.60 -6.50
N VAL A 86 -2.09 7.54 -5.81
CA VAL A 86 -1.12 7.29 -4.75
C VAL A 86 -1.79 7.58 -3.41
N ALA A 87 -1.63 6.67 -2.46
CA ALA A 87 -2.15 6.78 -1.11
C ALA A 87 -1.01 6.81 -0.09
N PHE A 88 -1.19 7.63 0.93
CA PHE A 88 -0.33 7.76 2.10
C PHE A 88 -1.15 7.34 3.32
N ASP A 89 -0.90 6.15 3.84
CA ASP A 89 -1.63 5.62 4.99
C ASP A 89 -0.67 4.99 6.00
N ARG A 90 -1.15 4.76 7.23
CA ARG A 90 -0.39 4.06 8.26
C ARG A 90 -1.30 3.13 9.07
N PRO A 91 -0.77 2.10 9.73
CA PRO A 91 -1.51 1.40 10.78
C PRO A 91 -1.78 2.33 11.97
N PRO A 92 -2.97 2.26 12.61
CA PRO A 92 -4.14 1.47 12.25
C PRO A 92 -4.82 1.95 10.94
N ARG A 93 -5.11 1.03 10.02
CA ARG A 93 -5.67 1.37 8.69
C ARG A 93 -7.13 1.86 8.79
N GLY A 94 -7.63 2.36 7.66
CA GLY A 94 -9.02 2.78 7.49
C GLY A 94 -9.19 4.28 7.25
N CYS A 95 -8.10 5.04 7.37
CA CYS A 95 -7.98 6.41 6.90
C CYS A 95 -6.62 6.63 6.23
N GLY A 96 -6.52 7.64 5.37
CA GLY A 96 -5.26 8.10 4.80
C GLY A 96 -5.45 9.29 3.87
N LEU A 97 -4.35 9.84 3.39
CA LEU A 97 -4.34 10.83 2.32
C LEU A 97 -4.18 10.15 0.98
N LEU A 98 -4.70 10.75 -0.08
CA LEU A 98 -4.48 10.29 -1.43
C LEU A 98 -4.40 11.45 -2.43
N VAL A 99 -3.69 11.20 -3.51
CA VAL A 99 -3.75 11.99 -4.75
C VAL A 99 -4.22 11.05 -5.85
N ALA A 100 -5.43 11.27 -6.36
CA ALA A 100 -6.06 10.47 -7.41
C ALA A 100 -6.19 11.24 -8.70
N VAL A 101 -5.98 10.54 -9.81
CA VAL A 101 -6.25 11.01 -11.16
C VAL A 101 -7.42 10.19 -11.70
N SER A 102 -8.54 10.86 -11.97
CA SER A 102 -9.79 10.25 -12.42
C SER A 102 -10.05 10.62 -13.88
N GLY A 103 -10.03 9.63 -14.77
CA GLY A 103 -10.41 9.78 -16.17
C GLY A 103 -11.93 9.89 -16.35
N ALA A 104 -12.70 9.14 -15.56
CA ALA A 104 -14.17 9.20 -15.61
C ALA A 104 -14.72 10.57 -15.20
N GLU A 105 -14.12 11.22 -14.21
CA GLU A 105 -14.56 12.54 -13.73
C GLU A 105 -13.73 13.68 -14.33
N ARG A 106 -12.65 13.37 -15.07
CA ARG A 106 -11.67 14.33 -15.60
C ARG A 106 -11.15 15.28 -14.53
N GLN A 107 -10.76 14.72 -13.40
CA GLN A 107 -10.30 15.47 -12.23
C GLN A 107 -9.04 14.89 -11.59
N ILE A 108 -8.25 15.75 -10.98
CA ILE A 108 -7.22 15.41 -9.99
C ILE A 108 -7.80 15.69 -8.61
N VAL A 109 -7.79 14.70 -7.72
CA VAL A 109 -8.39 14.78 -6.39
C VAL A 109 -7.32 14.58 -5.33
N VAL A 110 -7.16 15.55 -4.44
CA VAL A 110 -6.25 15.49 -3.28
C VAL A 110 -7.13 15.43 -2.05
N ALA A 111 -7.17 14.30 -1.34
CA ALA A 111 -8.17 14.11 -0.31
C ALA A 111 -7.70 13.26 0.88
N LEU A 112 -8.32 13.54 2.02
CA LEU A 112 -8.41 12.62 3.15
C LEU A 112 -9.55 11.64 2.85
N GLN A 113 -9.27 10.35 2.98
CA GLN A 113 -10.24 9.28 2.79
C GLN A 113 -10.47 8.53 4.11
N ILE A 114 -11.73 8.36 4.50
CA ILE A 114 -12.16 7.41 5.52
C ILE A 114 -12.89 6.25 4.84
N SER A 115 -12.56 5.02 5.22
CA SER A 115 -13.12 3.80 4.60
C SER A 115 -13.79 2.85 5.58
N VAL A 116 -13.66 3.07 6.89
CA VAL A 116 -14.23 2.20 7.94
C VAL A 116 -14.95 3.01 9.00
N ARG A 117 -15.96 2.40 9.63
CA ARG A 117 -16.83 3.07 10.60
C ARG A 117 -16.08 3.55 11.84
N GLN A 118 -15.09 2.80 12.31
CA GLN A 118 -14.29 3.16 13.47
C GLN A 118 -13.65 4.54 13.28
N ARG A 119 -13.07 4.79 12.11
CA ARG A 119 -12.42 6.07 11.76
C ARG A 119 -13.40 7.23 11.63
N LYS A 120 -14.67 6.96 11.32
CA LYS A 120 -15.71 7.99 11.46
C LYS A 120 -15.96 8.36 12.92
N ASP A 121 -15.99 7.38 13.81
CA ASP A 121 -16.22 7.61 15.23
C ASP A 121 -15.02 8.35 15.87
N ASP A 122 -13.79 8.10 15.42
CA ASP A 122 -12.63 8.91 15.84
C ASP A 122 -12.71 10.33 15.28
N MET A 123 -13.14 10.50 14.03
CA MET A 123 -13.29 11.82 13.41
C MET A 123 -14.30 12.66 14.20
N ARG A 124 -15.36 12.03 14.71
CA ARG A 124 -16.29 12.70 15.63
C ARG A 124 -15.58 13.24 16.87
N ARG A 125 -14.75 12.43 17.52
CA ARG A 125 -14.01 12.85 18.73
C ARG A 125 -13.04 13.99 18.42
N VAL A 126 -12.28 13.88 17.33
CA VAL A 126 -11.36 14.93 16.87
C VAL A 126 -12.12 16.23 16.58
N TRP A 127 -13.26 16.14 15.91
CA TRP A 127 -14.10 17.29 15.60
C TRP A 127 -14.71 17.94 16.85
N GLU A 128 -15.29 17.14 17.75
CA GLU A 128 -15.93 17.63 18.98
C GLU A 128 -14.91 18.25 19.94
N ALA A 129 -13.71 17.67 20.06
CA ALA A 129 -12.65 18.19 20.93
C ALA A 129 -11.98 19.46 20.38
N GLY A 130 -11.94 19.62 19.04
CA GLY A 130 -11.10 20.61 18.37
C GLY A 130 -11.81 21.46 17.31
N ARG A 131 -13.14 21.62 17.36
CA ARG A 131 -13.92 22.24 16.27
C ARG A 131 -13.34 23.56 15.75
N ALA A 132 -12.99 24.49 16.64
CA ALA A 132 -12.44 25.79 16.26
C ALA A 132 -11.08 25.69 15.54
N LEU A 133 -10.28 24.67 15.86
CA LEU A 133 -8.99 24.40 15.21
C LEU A 133 -9.18 23.90 13.79
N TRP A 134 -10.17 23.04 13.57
CA TRP A 134 -10.40 22.37 12.28
C TRP A 134 -11.30 23.16 11.33
N LEU A 135 -12.09 24.10 11.86
CA LEU A 135 -13.06 24.86 11.08
C LEU A 135 -12.45 25.58 9.86
N PRO A 136 -11.27 26.23 9.94
CA PRO A 136 -10.66 26.85 8.77
C PRO A 136 -10.35 25.86 7.64
N LEU A 137 -9.84 24.66 7.98
CA LEU A 137 -9.59 23.60 7.00
C LEU A 137 -10.90 23.09 6.40
N VAL A 138 -11.91 22.82 7.25
CA VAL A 138 -13.24 22.37 6.82
C VAL A 138 -13.88 23.37 5.85
N GLN A 139 -13.67 24.67 6.03
CA GLN A 139 -14.19 25.72 5.13
C GLN A 139 -13.44 25.81 3.80
N GLN A 140 -12.17 25.38 3.74
CA GLN A 140 -11.35 25.41 2.52
C GLN A 140 -11.57 24.18 1.62
N VAL A 141 -11.94 23.05 2.21
CA VAL A 141 -12.24 21.81 1.50
C VAL A 141 -13.42 22.03 0.53
N SER A 142 -13.16 21.82 -0.76
CA SER A 142 -14.10 22.10 -1.86
C SER A 142 -14.77 20.85 -2.43
N GLU A 143 -14.17 19.67 -2.23
CA GLU A 143 -14.67 18.38 -2.71
C GLU A 143 -14.97 17.47 -1.51
N VAL A 144 -16.24 17.04 -1.37
CA VAL A 144 -16.69 16.19 -0.26
C VAL A 144 -17.67 15.15 -0.78
N ARG A 145 -17.35 13.87 -0.54
CA ARG A 145 -18.15 12.73 -0.99
C ARG A 145 -18.38 11.76 0.15
N PHE A 146 -19.64 11.52 0.46
CA PHE A 146 -20.10 10.46 1.34
C PHE A 146 -21.54 10.08 0.97
N ALA A 147 -22.01 8.91 1.41
CA ALA A 147 -23.37 8.49 1.14
C ALA A 147 -24.37 9.32 1.98
N GLU A 148 -24.79 10.46 1.46
CA GLU A 148 -25.93 11.20 2.00
C GLU A 148 -27.19 10.34 1.74
N GLY A 149 -27.80 9.83 2.81
CA GLY A 149 -29.03 9.05 2.67
C GLY A 149 -30.05 9.85 1.86
N ARG A 150 -30.78 9.20 0.92
CA ARG A 150 -31.87 9.84 0.17
C ARG A 150 -32.86 10.46 1.16
N ALA A 151 -32.73 11.74 1.45
CA ALA A 151 -33.76 12.50 2.12
C ALA A 151 -34.94 12.55 1.14
N ARG A 152 -35.97 11.74 1.42
CA ARG A 152 -37.26 11.85 0.75
C ARG A 152 -37.77 13.28 0.94
N GLY A 153 -37.72 14.08 -0.12
CA GLY A 153 -38.73 15.11 -0.42
C GLY A 153 -38.95 16.21 0.62
N ARG A 154 -37.92 16.64 1.35
CA ARG A 154 -37.91 17.98 1.97
C ARG A 154 -36.55 18.57 1.70
N GLU A 155 -36.53 19.73 1.04
CA GLU A 155 -35.44 20.68 1.16
C GLU A 155 -35.20 20.86 2.67
N ALA A 156 -34.22 20.14 3.20
CA ALA A 156 -33.73 20.40 4.53
C ALA A 156 -33.16 21.82 4.43
N GLN A 157 -33.83 22.77 5.07
CA GLN A 157 -33.26 24.07 5.37
C GLN A 157 -31.95 23.78 6.10
N THR A 158 -30.84 23.76 5.35
CA THR A 158 -29.50 23.73 5.90
C THR A 158 -29.38 24.99 6.72
N ASP A 159 -29.30 24.85 8.03
CA ASP A 159 -28.90 25.95 8.90
C ASP A 159 -27.56 26.48 8.35
N GLY A 160 -27.45 27.80 8.17
CA GLY A 160 -26.27 28.41 7.52
C GLY A 160 -24.96 28.19 8.28
N SER A 161 -25.03 27.58 9.46
CA SER A 161 -23.92 27.21 10.33
C SER A 161 -23.42 25.76 10.16
N GLU A 162 -24.16 24.88 9.46
CA GLU A 162 -23.86 23.45 9.39
C GLU A 162 -22.78 23.14 8.35
N THR A 163 -21.63 22.62 8.80
CA THR A 163 -20.51 22.26 7.93
C THR A 163 -20.70 20.89 7.26
N TRP A 164 -19.95 20.61 6.20
CA TRP A 164 -19.94 19.25 5.61
C TRP A 164 -19.48 18.19 6.62
N MET A 165 -18.61 18.56 7.58
CA MET A 165 -18.16 17.67 8.65
C MET A 165 -19.32 17.30 9.57
N ASP A 166 -20.14 18.30 9.95
CA ASP A 166 -21.35 18.06 10.76
C ASP A 166 -22.33 17.14 10.02
N ARG A 167 -22.59 17.38 8.72
CA ARG A 167 -23.44 16.52 7.89
C ARG A 167 -22.91 15.09 7.76
N TYR A 168 -21.61 14.95 7.50
CA TYR A 168 -20.96 13.63 7.40
C TYR A 168 -21.11 12.86 8.71
N LEU A 169 -20.76 13.48 9.83
CA LEU A 169 -20.84 12.86 11.15
C LEU A 169 -22.30 12.57 11.54
N GLY A 170 -23.26 13.43 11.19
CA GLY A 170 -24.69 13.21 11.44
C GLY A 170 -25.30 12.06 10.62
N THR A 171 -24.76 11.78 9.44
CA THR A 171 -25.32 10.77 8.52
C THR A 171 -25.09 9.34 9.03
N ARG A 172 -26.16 8.67 9.46
CA ARG A 172 -26.10 7.27 9.90
C ARG A 172 -25.84 6.34 8.71
N GLY A 173 -25.02 5.30 8.92
CA GLY A 173 -24.76 4.27 7.91
C GLY A 173 -23.68 4.61 6.88
N SER A 174 -23.31 5.88 6.69
CA SER A 174 -22.15 6.23 5.85
C SER A 174 -20.85 6.08 6.63
N ALA A 175 -20.04 5.08 6.31
CA ALA A 175 -18.66 4.97 6.81
C ALA A 175 -17.66 5.72 5.92
N TYR A 176 -17.89 5.67 4.61
CA TYR A 176 -17.01 6.27 3.62
C TYR A 176 -17.06 7.80 3.66
N LEU A 177 -15.88 8.42 3.61
CA LEU A 177 -15.68 9.84 3.33
C LEU A 177 -14.53 9.99 2.35
N LEU A 178 -14.67 10.91 1.42
CA LEU A 178 -13.58 11.52 0.70
C LEU A 178 -13.75 13.03 0.81
N ALA A 179 -12.77 13.73 1.39
CA ALA A 179 -12.83 15.16 1.63
C ALA A 179 -11.49 15.83 1.31
N GLY A 180 -11.50 16.84 0.45
CA GLY A 180 -10.31 17.59 0.08
C GLY A 180 -10.56 18.56 -1.08
N PHE A 181 -9.70 18.48 -2.09
CA PHE A 181 -9.65 19.40 -3.21
C PHE A 181 -9.73 18.65 -4.53
N ALA A 182 -10.43 19.23 -5.50
CA ALA A 182 -10.54 18.68 -6.85
C ALA A 182 -10.16 19.73 -7.89
N TYR A 183 -9.45 19.28 -8.92
CA TYR A 183 -8.93 20.11 -10.00
C TYR A 183 -9.32 19.51 -11.34
N SER A 184 -10.00 20.29 -12.18
CA SER A 184 -10.35 19.85 -13.54
C SER A 184 -9.09 19.63 -14.37
N TRP A 185 -9.08 18.60 -15.22
CA TRP A 185 -8.04 18.41 -16.23
C TRP A 185 -7.93 19.58 -17.20
N ASP A 186 -9.00 20.35 -17.38
CA ASP A 186 -9.04 21.50 -18.28
C ASP A 186 -8.46 22.78 -17.63
N ASP A 187 -8.09 22.74 -16.34
CA ASP A 187 -7.37 23.82 -15.70
C ASP A 187 -5.93 23.88 -16.24
N ALA A 188 -5.58 24.99 -16.90
CA ALA A 188 -4.27 25.18 -17.51
C ALA A 188 -3.09 25.04 -16.52
N ARG A 189 -3.33 25.24 -15.22
CA ARG A 189 -2.31 25.04 -14.18
C ARG A 189 -1.95 23.57 -14.02
N VAL A 190 -2.91 22.65 -14.17
CA VAL A 190 -2.72 21.21 -13.92
C VAL A 190 -1.62 20.60 -14.81
N ALA A 191 -1.50 21.09 -16.04
CA ALA A 191 -0.48 20.64 -16.99
C ALA A 191 0.94 21.15 -16.68
N GLN A 192 1.10 22.11 -15.77
CA GLN A 192 2.38 22.74 -15.45
C GLN A 192 3.11 22.00 -14.33
N PRO A 193 4.46 21.86 -14.38
CA PRO A 193 5.25 21.28 -13.29
C PRO A 193 5.04 21.94 -11.92
N GLU A 194 4.85 23.27 -11.89
CA GLU A 194 4.67 24.06 -10.67
C GLU A 194 3.40 23.69 -9.90
N PHE A 195 2.44 23.03 -10.57
CA PHE A 195 1.21 22.54 -9.94
C PHE A 195 1.47 21.50 -8.85
N ALA A 196 2.63 20.82 -8.87
CA ALA A 196 3.07 19.99 -7.75
C ALA A 196 3.00 20.73 -6.42
N ARG A 197 3.37 22.02 -6.40
CA ARG A 197 3.36 22.82 -5.17
C ARG A 197 1.95 22.95 -4.59
N GLN A 198 0.95 23.19 -5.43
CA GLN A 198 -0.45 23.26 -4.99
C GLN A 198 -0.92 21.93 -4.40
N ILE A 199 -0.67 20.82 -5.10
CA ILE A 199 -1.06 19.49 -4.61
C ILE A 199 -0.38 19.16 -3.29
N ILE A 200 0.92 19.50 -3.16
CA ILE A 200 1.68 19.26 -1.95
C ILE A 200 1.13 20.10 -0.80
N ASP A 201 0.85 21.38 -1.02
CA ASP A 201 0.29 22.26 0.00
C ASP A 201 -1.10 21.78 0.45
N ASP A 202 -1.95 21.33 -0.47
CA ASP A 202 -3.27 20.78 -0.17
C ASP A 202 -3.21 19.46 0.60
N ALA A 203 -2.36 18.52 0.18
CA ALA A 203 -2.17 17.25 0.86
C ALA A 203 -1.64 17.48 2.28
N LEU A 204 -0.70 18.41 2.45
CA LEU A 204 -0.13 18.75 3.74
C LEU A 204 -1.05 19.65 4.59
N ALA A 205 -2.03 20.33 4.01
CA ALA A 205 -3.11 20.99 4.76
C ALA A 205 -4.08 19.97 5.38
N LEU A 206 -4.34 18.86 4.70
CA LEU A 206 -5.17 17.76 5.20
C LEU A 206 -4.43 16.84 6.19
N PHE A 207 -3.09 16.81 6.13
CA PHE A 207 -2.25 15.91 6.94
C PHE A 207 -2.47 16.04 8.46
N PRO A 208 -2.50 17.24 9.09
CA PRO A 208 -2.71 17.36 10.52
C PRO A 208 -4.05 16.77 11.00
N LEU A 209 -5.11 16.93 10.22
CA LEU A 209 -6.41 16.34 10.54
C LEU A 209 -6.37 14.82 10.44
N ASN A 210 -5.72 14.29 9.39
CA ASN A 210 -5.49 12.85 9.26
C ASN A 210 -4.64 12.32 10.43
N GLU A 211 -3.60 13.04 10.84
CA GLU A 211 -2.74 12.63 11.95
C GLU A 211 -3.46 12.63 13.28
N ALA A 212 -4.25 13.67 13.59
CA ALA A 212 -5.08 13.69 14.80
C ALA A 212 -6.06 12.51 14.84
N LEU A 213 -6.58 12.11 13.69
CA LEU A 213 -7.40 10.91 13.57
C LEU A 213 -6.60 9.63 13.86
N MET A 214 -5.36 9.54 13.40
CA MET A 214 -4.49 8.38 13.65
C MET A 214 -4.03 8.30 15.09
N GLU A 215 -3.78 9.43 15.75
CA GLU A 215 -3.49 9.48 17.18
C GLU A 215 -4.68 8.97 18.00
N GLN A 216 -5.90 9.44 17.70
CA GLN A 216 -7.12 8.92 18.33
C GLN A 216 -7.32 7.43 18.06
N ALA A 217 -7.03 6.98 16.83
CA ALA A 217 -7.12 5.58 16.46
C ALA A 217 -6.14 4.69 17.25
N GLU A 218 -4.93 5.18 17.51
CA GLU A 218 -3.89 4.48 18.28
C GLU A 218 -4.20 4.44 19.77
N GLU A 219 -4.71 5.53 20.33
CA GLU A 219 -5.14 5.60 21.74
C GLU A 219 -6.24 4.58 22.06
N LEU A 220 -7.13 4.33 21.09
CA LEU A 220 -8.28 3.44 21.25
C LEU A 220 -8.05 2.01 20.77
N ASP A 221 -6.86 1.68 20.25
CA ASP A 221 -6.53 0.32 19.79
C ASP A 221 -6.02 -0.54 20.98
N PRO A 222 -6.80 -1.51 21.49
CA PRO A 222 -6.39 -2.36 22.61
C PRO A 222 -5.20 -3.27 22.28
N PHE A 223 -4.83 -3.39 21.00
CA PHE A 223 -3.67 -4.14 20.50
C PHE A 223 -2.76 -3.26 19.65
N SER A 224 -2.64 -1.98 20.01
CA SER A 224 -1.94 -0.90 19.28
C SER A 224 -0.98 -1.33 18.17
N ALA A 225 -1.00 -0.59 17.05
CA ALA A 225 0.08 -0.63 16.06
C ALA A 225 1.50 -0.47 16.68
N ALA A 226 1.62 0.03 17.92
CA ALA A 226 2.85 -0.01 18.70
C ALA A 226 3.30 -1.44 19.13
N MET A 227 2.38 -2.39 19.36
CA MET A 227 2.68 -3.83 19.49
C MET A 227 3.01 -4.50 18.15
N LEU A 228 2.47 -3.98 17.04
CA LEU A 228 2.73 -4.44 15.67
C LEU A 228 3.77 -3.60 14.92
N ARG A 229 4.56 -2.76 15.62
CA ARG A 229 5.78 -2.24 15.02
C ARG A 229 6.68 -3.43 14.84
N GLU A 230 6.95 -3.79 13.58
CA GLU A 230 8.08 -4.64 13.26
C GLU A 230 9.28 -3.99 13.96
N ARG A 231 9.70 -4.57 15.09
CA ARG A 231 11.02 -4.30 15.60
C ARG A 231 11.93 -4.70 14.46
N ARG A 232 12.58 -3.73 13.84
CA ARG A 232 13.72 -4.00 12.96
C ARG A 232 14.76 -4.69 13.82
N ALA A 233 14.60 -6.00 13.96
CA ALA A 233 15.65 -6.84 14.46
C ALA A 233 16.76 -6.73 13.40
N PRO A 234 18.01 -6.42 13.80
CA PRO A 234 19.10 -6.56 12.87
C PRO A 234 19.01 -7.98 12.29
N TYR A 235 18.99 -8.08 10.97
CA TYR A 235 19.06 -9.38 10.32
C TYR A 235 20.45 -9.93 10.63
N VAL A 236 20.51 -10.82 11.62
CA VAL A 236 21.74 -11.53 11.97
C VAL A 236 21.72 -12.78 11.12
N PRO A 237 22.54 -12.87 10.06
CA PRO A 237 22.58 -14.07 9.26
C PRO A 237 23.02 -15.24 10.15
N PRO A 238 22.42 -16.43 10.00
CA PRO A 238 22.87 -17.62 10.72
C PRO A 238 24.32 -17.95 10.34
N ALA A 239 25.04 -18.60 11.27
CA ALA A 239 26.38 -19.10 11.00
C ALA A 239 26.31 -20.24 9.96
N LEU A 240 26.44 -19.88 8.69
CA LEU A 240 26.45 -20.82 7.58
C LEU A 240 27.84 -21.44 7.41
N PRO A 241 27.94 -22.65 6.82
CA PRO A 241 29.22 -23.17 6.36
C PRO A 241 29.88 -22.20 5.37
N PRO A 242 31.22 -22.26 5.19
CA PRO A 242 31.90 -21.53 4.13
C PRO A 242 31.22 -21.75 2.78
N ILE A 243 31.12 -20.70 1.97
CA ILE A 243 30.43 -20.76 0.67
C ILE A 243 31.08 -21.79 -0.25
N GLU A 244 32.39 -22.02 -0.13
CA GLU A 244 33.14 -23.06 -0.82
C GLU A 244 32.57 -24.45 -0.50
N THR A 245 32.31 -24.75 0.77
CA THR A 245 31.68 -26.00 1.20
C THR A 245 30.26 -26.15 0.66
N ILE A 246 29.50 -25.06 0.60
CA ILE A 246 28.14 -25.07 0.04
C ILE A 246 28.19 -25.38 -1.47
N VAL A 247 29.08 -24.71 -2.21
CA VAL A 247 29.30 -24.93 -3.65
C VAL A 247 29.71 -26.38 -3.91
N GLU A 248 30.70 -26.91 -3.17
CA GLU A 248 31.13 -28.30 -3.26
C GLU A 248 29.98 -29.28 -3.02
N ARG A 249 29.18 -29.09 -1.96
CA ARG A 249 28.03 -29.94 -1.64
C ARG A 249 26.95 -29.90 -2.71
N ILE A 250 26.72 -28.75 -3.36
CA ILE A 250 25.76 -28.63 -4.46
C ILE A 250 26.27 -29.40 -5.68
N HIS A 251 27.54 -29.25 -6.05
CA HIS A 251 28.12 -29.96 -7.19
C HIS A 251 28.23 -31.47 -6.97
N ALA A 252 28.51 -31.91 -5.74
CA ALA A 252 28.53 -33.32 -5.37
C ALA A 252 27.19 -34.04 -5.63
N ARG A 253 26.08 -33.28 -5.77
CA ARG A 253 24.76 -33.81 -6.15
C ARG A 253 24.54 -33.92 -7.66
N GLY A 254 25.55 -33.62 -8.48
CA GLY A 254 25.50 -33.75 -9.94
C GLY A 254 24.80 -32.60 -10.68
N PHE A 255 24.60 -31.45 -10.04
CA PHE A 255 23.95 -30.29 -10.66
C PHE A 255 24.99 -29.32 -11.27
N ALA A 256 24.74 -28.92 -12.52
CA ALA A 256 25.53 -27.91 -13.22
C ALA A 256 24.92 -26.50 -13.00
N ILE A 257 25.11 -25.95 -11.79
CA ILE A 257 24.73 -24.58 -11.45
C ILE A 257 25.99 -23.74 -11.41
N ALA A 258 26.01 -22.57 -12.06
CA ALA A 258 27.18 -21.71 -12.06
C ALA A 258 27.51 -21.21 -10.63
N ASP A 259 28.78 -21.30 -10.23
CA ASP A 259 29.29 -20.83 -8.94
C ASP A 259 28.89 -19.38 -8.65
N SER A 260 28.93 -18.52 -9.68
CA SER A 260 28.54 -17.11 -9.56
C SER A 260 27.10 -16.94 -9.11
N LEU A 261 26.18 -17.81 -9.56
CA LEU A 261 24.78 -17.79 -9.16
C LEU A 261 24.60 -18.27 -7.71
N ILE A 262 25.32 -19.33 -7.31
CA ILE A 262 25.29 -19.84 -5.94
C ILE A 262 25.81 -18.77 -4.97
N ARG A 263 26.93 -18.11 -5.32
CA ARG A 263 27.54 -17.03 -4.52
C ARG A 263 26.63 -15.80 -4.44
N ALA A 264 26.02 -15.39 -5.56
CA ALA A 264 25.06 -14.29 -5.56
C ALA A 264 23.85 -14.58 -4.66
N TYR A 265 23.31 -15.80 -4.72
CA TYR A 265 22.21 -16.23 -3.87
C TYR A 265 22.61 -16.26 -2.38
N HIS A 266 23.81 -16.75 -2.07
CA HIS A 266 24.36 -16.72 -0.71
C HIS A 266 24.44 -15.30 -0.16
N VAL A 267 25.04 -14.36 -0.91
CA VAL A 267 25.15 -12.95 -0.48
C VAL A 267 23.78 -12.30 -0.30
N ALA A 268 22.83 -12.58 -1.19
CA ALA A 268 21.46 -12.07 -1.07
C ALA A 268 20.80 -12.54 0.25
N LEU A 269 20.94 -13.82 0.59
CA LEU A 269 20.45 -14.38 1.86
C LEU A 269 21.20 -13.86 3.08
N GLN A 270 22.49 -13.53 2.97
CA GLN A 270 23.27 -12.98 4.08
C GLN A 270 22.92 -11.51 4.38
N THR A 271 22.32 -10.81 3.42
CA THR A 271 22.07 -9.36 3.52
C THR A 271 20.59 -9.01 3.68
N LYS A 272 19.66 -9.88 3.26
CA LYS A 272 18.22 -9.61 3.29
C LYS A 272 17.40 -10.86 3.66
N PRO A 273 16.31 -10.70 4.44
CA PRO A 273 15.40 -11.79 4.78
C PRO A 273 14.48 -12.23 3.63
N LEU A 274 14.41 -11.46 2.54
CA LEU A 274 13.60 -11.76 1.36
C LEU A 274 14.45 -11.66 0.09
N VAL A 275 14.45 -12.73 -0.69
CA VAL A 275 15.15 -12.82 -1.98
C VAL A 275 14.15 -13.16 -3.08
N ILE A 276 14.15 -12.36 -4.14
CA ILE A 276 13.33 -12.59 -5.34
C ILE A 276 14.24 -13.18 -6.42
N LEU A 277 13.85 -14.32 -7.00
CA LEU A 277 14.58 -14.98 -8.09
C LEU A 277 13.86 -14.73 -9.43
N PRO A 278 14.28 -13.73 -10.22
CA PRO A 278 13.69 -13.49 -11.54
C PRO A 278 14.12 -14.56 -12.56
N GLY A 279 13.35 -14.71 -13.64
CA GLY A 279 13.73 -15.52 -14.81
C GLY A 279 12.62 -16.44 -15.32
N ILE A 280 12.81 -16.96 -16.54
CA ILE A 280 11.85 -17.80 -17.26
C ILE A 280 11.55 -19.09 -16.49
N SER A 281 10.32 -19.60 -16.59
CA SER A 281 9.97 -20.90 -15.99
C SER A 281 10.92 -22.02 -16.46
N GLY A 282 11.21 -22.98 -15.58
CA GLY A 282 12.11 -24.10 -15.91
C GLY A 282 13.62 -23.83 -15.75
N THR A 283 14.06 -22.61 -15.44
CA THR A 283 15.49 -22.28 -15.24
C THR A 283 16.09 -22.77 -13.91
N GLY A 284 15.40 -23.66 -13.19
CA GLY A 284 15.93 -24.27 -11.96
C GLY A 284 15.85 -23.41 -10.69
N LYS A 285 15.10 -22.29 -10.67
CA LYS A 285 14.95 -21.42 -9.48
C LYS A 285 14.56 -22.19 -8.20
N THR A 286 13.50 -22.98 -8.26
CA THR A 286 13.04 -23.83 -7.13
C THR A 286 14.06 -24.91 -6.76
N ARG A 287 14.87 -25.36 -7.73
CA ARG A 287 15.92 -26.36 -7.49
C ARG A 287 17.11 -25.73 -6.77
N LEU A 288 17.50 -24.51 -7.15
CA LEU A 288 18.56 -23.74 -6.48
C LEU A 288 18.25 -23.56 -5.00
N THR A 289 17.04 -23.09 -4.66
CA THR A 289 16.63 -22.86 -3.27
C THR A 289 16.72 -24.14 -2.44
N ARG A 290 16.27 -25.28 -3.00
CA ARG A 290 16.32 -26.57 -2.32
C ARG A 290 17.75 -27.10 -2.15
N LEU A 291 18.55 -27.08 -3.21
CA LEU A 291 19.94 -27.55 -3.18
C LEU A 291 20.77 -26.75 -2.18
N TYR A 292 20.58 -25.44 -2.16
CA TYR A 292 21.23 -24.56 -1.21
C TYR A 292 20.83 -24.87 0.23
N ALA A 293 19.52 -24.97 0.53
CA ALA A 293 19.04 -25.27 1.87
C ALA A 293 19.56 -26.62 2.38
N ASP A 294 19.66 -27.61 1.50
CA ASP A 294 20.20 -28.92 1.88
C ASP A 294 21.73 -28.91 2.02
N ALA A 295 22.44 -28.05 1.28
CA ALA A 295 23.90 -27.92 1.36
C ALA A 295 24.37 -27.15 2.60
N VAL A 296 23.51 -26.31 3.18
CA VAL A 296 23.76 -25.60 4.44
C VAL A 296 23.80 -26.55 5.63
N LEU A 297 22.99 -27.61 5.63
CA LEU A 297 22.87 -28.50 6.78
C LEU A 297 24.03 -29.53 6.84
N PRO A 298 24.53 -29.90 8.04
CA PRO A 298 25.67 -30.81 8.21
C PRO A 298 25.39 -32.25 7.76
N ALA A 299 24.14 -32.69 7.79
CA ALA A 299 23.76 -34.07 7.45
C ALA A 299 22.53 -34.10 6.52
N PRO A 300 22.52 -34.97 5.49
CA PRO A 300 21.32 -35.23 4.71
C PRO A 300 20.36 -36.09 5.52
N SER A 301 19.53 -35.47 6.36
CA SER A 301 18.34 -36.15 6.88
C SER A 301 17.32 -36.33 5.74
N PRO A 302 16.59 -37.47 5.69
CA PRO A 302 15.45 -37.59 4.80
C PRO A 302 14.38 -36.58 5.23
N GLY A 303 14.25 -35.50 4.47
CA GLY A 303 13.46 -34.34 4.85
C GLY A 303 14.37 -33.24 5.41
N ASN A 304 14.36 -32.08 4.75
CA ASN A 304 14.99 -30.88 5.28
C ASN A 304 13.89 -30.11 6.00
N ASP A 305 13.84 -30.23 7.32
CA ASP A 305 12.82 -29.60 8.16
C ASP A 305 12.94 -28.08 8.23
N HIS A 306 14.06 -27.53 7.74
CA HIS A 306 14.30 -26.09 7.58
C HIS A 306 13.99 -25.59 6.16
N TYR A 307 13.36 -26.42 5.32
CA TYR A 307 12.92 -26.02 3.98
C TYR A 307 11.46 -26.41 3.74
N LEU A 308 10.62 -25.40 3.48
CA LEU A 308 9.26 -25.58 3.02
C LEU A 308 9.07 -24.93 1.65
N LEU A 309 8.72 -25.74 0.65
CA LEU A 309 8.23 -25.22 -0.62
C LEU A 309 6.72 -24.99 -0.51
N VAL A 310 6.30 -23.75 -0.69
CA VAL A 310 4.89 -23.37 -0.71
C VAL A 310 4.52 -22.93 -2.12
N ALA A 311 3.68 -23.70 -2.79
CA ALA A 311 3.08 -23.29 -4.06
C ALA A 311 1.90 -22.36 -3.77
N VAL A 312 1.86 -21.22 -4.45
CA VAL A 312 0.73 -20.28 -4.43
C VAL A 312 0.15 -20.16 -5.83
N GLN A 313 -1.13 -19.78 -5.92
CA GLN A 313 -1.76 -19.53 -7.21
C GLN A 313 -1.18 -18.24 -7.85
N PRO A 314 -1.07 -18.15 -9.19
CA PRO A 314 -0.53 -16.97 -9.86
C PRO A 314 -1.32 -15.68 -9.60
N ASP A 315 -2.61 -15.79 -9.29
CA ASP A 315 -3.56 -14.72 -8.99
C ASP A 315 -3.78 -14.52 -7.49
N TRP A 316 -2.82 -14.94 -6.66
CA TRP A 316 -2.93 -14.87 -5.20
C TRP A 316 -3.23 -13.45 -4.68
N HIS A 317 -4.40 -13.28 -4.09
CA HIS A 317 -4.93 -11.97 -3.67
C HIS A 317 -5.41 -11.91 -2.21
N ASN A 318 -5.18 -12.95 -1.40
CA ASN A 318 -5.55 -12.93 0.02
C ASN A 318 -4.58 -13.72 0.91
N ALA A 319 -4.32 -13.27 2.13
CA ALA A 319 -3.34 -13.90 3.01
C ALA A 319 -3.75 -15.31 3.54
N ARG A 320 -4.97 -15.80 3.29
CA ARG A 320 -5.46 -17.06 3.87
C ARG A 320 -4.76 -18.28 3.32
N ASP A 321 -4.34 -18.25 2.05
CA ASP A 321 -3.62 -19.38 1.44
C ASP A 321 -2.23 -19.58 2.04
N LEU A 322 -1.62 -18.50 2.55
CA LEU A 322 -0.35 -18.56 3.27
C LEU A 322 -0.50 -18.65 4.78
N LEU A 323 -1.43 -17.95 5.42
CA LEU A 323 -1.48 -17.88 6.89
C LEU A 323 -2.56 -18.78 7.50
N GLY A 324 -3.62 -19.09 6.75
CA GLY A 324 -4.77 -19.83 7.24
C GLY A 324 -5.99 -18.96 7.47
N TYR A 325 -7.03 -19.54 8.06
CA TYR A 325 -8.31 -18.87 8.26
C TYR A 325 -8.98 -19.31 9.57
N TYR A 326 -9.79 -18.42 10.13
CA TYR A 326 -10.67 -18.76 11.24
C TYR A 326 -11.98 -19.35 10.72
N ASN A 327 -12.33 -20.55 11.18
CA ASN A 327 -13.60 -21.18 10.88
C ASN A 327 -14.61 -20.85 11.98
N ALA A 328 -15.56 -19.98 11.65
CA ALA A 328 -16.59 -19.51 12.59
C ALA A 328 -17.59 -20.60 13.00
N LEU A 329 -17.73 -21.67 12.23
CA LEU A 329 -18.63 -22.78 12.57
C LEU A 329 -18.02 -23.70 13.63
N THR A 330 -16.70 -23.89 13.59
CA THR A 330 -15.97 -24.75 14.53
C THR A 330 -15.29 -23.98 15.66
N ASN A 331 -15.30 -22.65 15.60
CA ASN A 331 -14.54 -21.74 16.45
C ASN A 331 -13.05 -22.10 16.55
N LYS A 332 -12.46 -22.51 15.42
CA LYS A 332 -11.05 -22.91 15.34
C LYS A 332 -10.34 -22.18 14.23
N PHE A 333 -9.10 -21.78 14.50
CA PHE A 333 -8.20 -21.31 13.46
C PHE A 333 -7.56 -22.52 12.76
N HIS A 334 -7.58 -22.51 11.43
CA HIS A 334 -6.97 -23.51 10.58
C HIS A 334 -5.67 -22.94 10.00
N PRO A 335 -4.51 -23.19 10.63
CA PRO A 335 -3.23 -22.72 10.11
C PRO A 335 -2.82 -23.52 8.86
N THR A 336 -2.06 -22.88 7.98
CA THR A 336 -1.44 -23.52 6.80
C THR A 336 -0.10 -24.19 7.19
N PRO A 337 0.49 -25.00 6.29
CA PRO A 337 1.87 -25.46 6.46
C PRO A 337 2.87 -24.31 6.64
N PHE A 338 2.70 -23.21 5.89
CA PHE A 338 3.56 -22.04 5.97
C PHE A 338 3.52 -21.37 7.35
N LEU A 339 2.32 -21.10 7.89
CA LEU A 339 2.23 -20.52 9.23
C LEU A 339 2.82 -21.46 10.30
N ARG A 340 2.53 -22.77 10.22
CA ARG A 340 3.14 -23.75 11.13
C ARG A 340 4.66 -23.81 11.03
N PHE A 341 5.21 -23.56 9.85
CA PHE A 341 6.65 -23.54 9.62
C PHE A 341 7.28 -22.30 10.23
N LEU A 342 6.67 -21.12 10.03
CA LEU A 342 7.12 -19.87 10.67
C LEU A 342 7.06 -19.95 12.20
N LEU A 343 5.98 -20.51 12.76
CA LEU A 343 5.85 -20.66 14.22
C LEU A 343 6.92 -21.60 14.80
N ARG A 344 7.29 -22.65 14.07
CA ARG A 344 8.40 -23.53 14.47
C ARG A 344 9.74 -22.81 14.42
N ALA A 345 10.04 -22.10 13.33
CA ALA A 345 11.26 -21.33 13.20
C ALA A 345 11.37 -20.20 14.26
N ALA A 346 10.25 -19.57 14.64
CA ALA A 346 10.22 -18.57 15.70
C ALA A 346 10.46 -19.18 17.10
N ALA A 347 10.03 -20.43 17.32
CA ALA A 347 10.26 -21.15 18.57
C ALA A 347 11.68 -21.77 18.66
N ASP A 348 12.35 -21.96 17.52
CA ASP A 348 13.70 -22.52 17.40
C ASP A 348 14.57 -21.64 16.48
N PRO A 349 15.07 -20.48 16.98
CA PRO A 349 15.82 -19.52 16.19
C PRO A 349 17.31 -19.89 15.98
N ALA A 350 17.75 -21.05 16.45
CA ALA A 350 19.17 -21.46 16.52
C ALA A 350 19.68 -22.18 15.28
#